data_AF-A0A097EMG0-F1
#
_entry.id   AF-A0A097EMG0-F1
#
_cell.length_a   1.000
_cell.length_b   1.000
_cell.length_c   1.000
_cell.angle_alpha   90.00
_cell.angle_beta   90.00
_cell.angle_gamma   90.00
#
_symmetry.space_group_name_H-M   'P 1'
#
loop_
_entity.id
_entity.type
_entity.pdbx_description
1 polymer ?
#
loop_
_entity_poly.entity_id
_entity_poly.type
_entity_poly.pdbx_seq_one_letter_code
_entity_poly.pdbx_strand_id
1 'polypeptide(L)'
;MLYKQINLSSSYASCLIDDPNYALSIDTYIIQEDKQTSLFIELDSIFEYVGIKDINKIIDEIKKVKTALLYTETINNKTKNFVYYQYLNLVLALVHFYLRKNGNDTNKLKDAIGDLYQNIILEWHKYDPDLVSSLGIFFR
;
A
#
# COMPACT_ATOMS: atom_id res chain seq x y z
N MET A 1 6.09 -11.41 -12.76
CA MET A 1 5.47 -10.36 -11.95
C MET A 1 3.95 -10.51 -12.05
N LEU A 2 3.26 -10.76 -10.95
CA LEU A 2 1.79 -10.75 -10.91
C LEU A 2 1.33 -9.39 -10.38
N TYR A 3 0.43 -8.73 -11.10
CA TYR A 3 -0.12 -7.42 -10.77
C TYR A 3 -1.58 -7.53 -10.39
N LYS A 4 -1.97 -6.88 -9.30
CA LYS A 4 -3.35 -6.80 -8.85
C LYS A 4 -3.66 -5.41 -8.32
N GLN A 5 -4.79 -4.87 -8.75
CA GLN A 5 -5.36 -3.64 -8.25
C GLN A 5 -6.37 -3.98 -7.15
N ILE A 6 -6.22 -3.36 -5.98
CA ILE A 6 -7.06 -3.62 -4.81
C ILE A 6 -7.76 -2.33 -4.40
N ASN A 7 -9.09 -2.33 -4.33
CA ASN A 7 -9.84 -1.15 -3.92
C ASN A 7 -9.73 -0.92 -2.41
N LEU A 8 -9.45 0.33 -2.01
CA LEU A 8 -9.43 0.74 -0.60
C LEU A 8 -10.82 0.88 0.03
N SER A 9 -11.89 0.80 -0.76
CA SER A 9 -13.26 0.90 -0.26
C SER A 9 -14.23 0.12 -1.16
N SER A 10 -15.21 -0.53 -0.53
CA SER A 10 -16.27 -1.30 -1.19
C SER A 10 -17.27 -0.43 -1.96
N SER A 11 -17.38 0.87 -1.65
CA SER A 11 -18.26 1.81 -2.36
C SER A 11 -17.71 2.30 -3.70
N TYR A 12 -16.51 1.85 -4.11
CA TYR A 12 -15.80 2.35 -5.29
C TYR A 12 -15.40 1.25 -6.29
N ALA A 13 -16.04 0.08 -6.22
CA ALA A 13 -15.80 -0.99 -7.17
C ALA A 13 -16.19 -0.55 -8.60
N SER A 14 -15.22 -0.63 -9.53
CA SER A 14 -15.33 -0.43 -10.98
C SER A 14 -15.11 1.00 -11.50
N CYS A 15 -13.84 1.35 -11.71
CA CYS A 15 -13.44 2.36 -12.69
C CYS A 15 -12.42 1.75 -13.67
N LEU A 16 -12.59 2.02 -14.97
CA LEU A 16 -11.62 1.65 -16.01
C LEU A 16 -10.29 2.39 -15.78
N ILE A 17 -9.18 1.83 -16.29
CA ILE A 17 -7.81 2.39 -16.14
C ILE A 17 -7.70 3.87 -16.56
N ASP A 18 -8.57 4.32 -17.47
CA ASP A 18 -8.58 5.68 -18.03
C ASP A 18 -9.56 6.64 -17.33
N ASP A 19 -10.23 6.23 -16.24
CA ASP A 19 -11.20 7.08 -15.54
C ASP A 19 -10.47 8.20 -14.76
N PRO A 20 -10.78 9.49 -15.00
CA PRO A 20 -10.25 10.59 -14.20
C PRO A 20 -10.67 10.55 -12.72
N ASN A 21 -11.69 9.76 -12.38
CA ASN A 21 -12.10 9.43 -11.01
C ASN A 21 -11.45 8.13 -10.50
N TYR A 22 -10.34 7.65 -11.12
CA TYR A 22 -9.60 6.44 -10.78
C TYR A 22 -9.69 6.17 -9.28
N ALA A 23 -10.60 5.25 -8.94
CA ALA A 23 -10.98 4.96 -7.58
C ALA A 23 -9.73 4.63 -6.80
N LEU A 24 -9.67 5.10 -5.55
CA LEU A 24 -8.64 4.82 -4.56
C LEU A 24 -8.35 3.31 -4.52
N SER A 25 -7.40 2.92 -5.33
CA SER A 25 -7.04 1.55 -5.59
C SER A 25 -5.54 1.48 -5.47
N ILE A 26 -5.12 0.46 -4.75
CA ILE A 26 -3.76 0.21 -4.40
C ILE A 26 -3.28 -0.87 -5.33
N ASP A 27 -2.27 -0.50 -6.10
CA ASP A 27 -1.54 -1.45 -6.89
C ASP A 27 -0.70 -2.32 -5.98
N THR A 28 -0.75 -3.62 -6.21
CA THR A 28 0.06 -4.60 -5.50
C THR A 28 0.76 -5.51 -6.50
N TYR A 29 2.01 -5.85 -6.19
CA TYR A 29 2.84 -6.71 -7.02
C TYR A 29 3.39 -7.88 -6.23
N ILE A 30 3.39 -9.03 -6.87
CA ILE A 30 4.29 -10.12 -6.48
C ILE A 30 5.48 -10.15 -7.44
N ILE A 31 6.66 -9.95 -6.86
CA ILE A 31 7.94 -10.23 -7.50
C ILE A 31 8.39 -11.61 -7.01
N GLN A 32 8.63 -12.52 -7.94
CA GLN A 32 9.19 -13.85 -7.66
C GLN A 32 10.64 -13.84 -8.15
N GLU A 33 11.59 -13.88 -7.21
CA GLU A 33 13.01 -14.04 -7.50
C GLU A 33 13.50 -15.36 -6.89
N ASP A 34 14.05 -16.23 -7.73
CA ASP A 34 14.63 -17.55 -7.45
C ASP A 34 13.78 -18.53 -6.62
N LYS A 35 13.46 -18.18 -5.37
CA LYS A 35 12.66 -18.96 -4.39
C LYS A 35 11.84 -18.10 -3.42
N GLN A 36 11.85 -16.77 -3.55
CA GLN A 36 11.18 -15.86 -2.64
C GLN A 36 10.08 -15.10 -3.36
N THR A 37 8.85 -15.26 -2.88
CA THR A 37 7.70 -14.46 -3.28
C THR A 37 7.66 -13.20 -2.42
N SER A 38 7.85 -12.03 -3.03
CA SER A 38 7.80 -10.75 -2.33
C SER A 38 6.59 -9.94 -2.78
N LEU A 39 5.69 -9.63 -1.84
CA LEU A 39 4.55 -8.73 -2.05
C LEU A 39 4.95 -7.28 -1.80
N PHE A 40 4.71 -6.44 -2.78
CA PHE A 40 4.89 -5.00 -2.76
C PHE A 40 3.54 -4.30 -2.83
N ILE A 41 3.38 -3.23 -2.05
CA ILE A 41 2.12 -2.51 -1.86
C ILE A 41 2.35 -1.04 -2.17
N GLU A 42 1.51 -0.46 -3.03
CA GLU A 42 1.56 0.96 -3.39
C GLU A 42 1.34 1.86 -2.18
N LEU A 43 2.12 2.94 -2.09
CA LEU A 43 2.04 3.95 -1.03
C LEU A 43 1.28 5.21 -1.46
N ASP A 44 1.38 5.62 -2.72
CA ASP A 44 0.87 6.91 -3.19
C ASP A 44 -0.65 7.04 -3.00
N SER A 45 -1.42 6.05 -3.45
CA SER A 45 -2.88 6.01 -3.22
C SER A 45 -3.26 6.00 -1.74
N ILE A 46 -2.48 5.34 -0.87
CA ILE A 46 -2.69 5.37 0.59
C ILE A 46 -2.50 6.79 1.11
N PHE A 47 -1.41 7.44 0.70
CA PHE A 47 -1.04 8.77 1.19
C PHE A 47 -2.03 9.82 0.74
N GLU A 48 -2.46 9.75 -0.53
CA GLU A 48 -3.50 10.62 -1.07
C GLU A 48 -4.83 10.44 -0.31
N TYR A 49 -5.24 9.19 -0.06
CA TYR A 49 -6.48 8.89 0.69
C TYR A 49 -6.52 9.56 2.06
N VAL A 50 -5.42 9.45 2.81
CA VAL A 50 -5.32 10.00 4.17
C VAL A 50 -4.99 11.51 4.19
N GLY A 51 -4.90 12.15 3.02
CA GLY A 51 -4.75 13.59 2.89
C GLY A 51 -3.31 14.10 3.00
N ILE A 52 -2.31 13.25 2.77
CA ILE A 52 -0.91 13.68 2.67
C ILE A 52 -0.70 14.37 1.32
N LYS A 53 -0.35 15.66 1.37
CA LYS A 53 -0.03 16.45 0.18
C LYS A 53 1.44 16.35 -0.25
N ASP A 54 2.33 16.03 0.69
CA ASP A 54 3.77 16.12 0.51
C ASP A 54 4.40 14.71 0.49
N ILE A 55 3.95 13.89 -0.47
CA ILE A 55 4.28 12.45 -0.58
C ILE A 55 5.81 12.25 -0.62
N ASN A 56 6.52 13.03 -1.44
CA ASN A 56 7.97 12.93 -1.61
C ASN A 56 8.72 13.07 -0.28
N LYS A 57 8.27 13.98 0.60
CA LYS A 57 8.88 14.18 1.91
C LYS A 57 8.73 12.95 2.80
N ILE A 58 7.56 12.31 2.78
CA ILE A 58 7.33 11.08 3.56
C ILE A 58 8.14 9.92 2.98
N ILE A 59 8.19 9.79 1.65
CA ILE A 59 9.03 8.78 0.98
C ILE A 59 10.50 8.95 1.36
N ASP A 60 11.01 10.19 1.44
CA ASP A 60 12.39 10.45 1.86
C ASP A 60 12.62 10.10 3.34
N GLU A 61 11.65 10.33 4.23
CA GLU A 61 11.73 9.84 5.62
C GLU A 61 11.73 8.31 5.69
N ILE A 62 10.96 7.63 4.84
CA ILE A 62 10.95 6.16 4.76
C ILE A 62 12.30 5.65 4.25
N LYS A 63 12.89 6.28 3.22
CA LYS A 63 14.23 5.93 2.70
C LYS A 63 15.33 6.05 3.76
N LYS A 64 15.18 6.96 4.73
CA LYS A 64 16.14 7.09 5.86
C LYS A 64 16.07 5.88 6.79
N VAL A 65 14.92 5.21 6.87
CA VAL A 65 14.80 3.91 7.52
C VAL A 65 15.37 2.87 6.57
N LYS A 66 16.71 2.70 6.60
CA LYS A 66 17.53 1.86 5.71
C LYS A 66 17.01 0.42 5.47
N THR A 67 16.08 -0.04 6.30
CA THR A 67 15.44 -1.35 6.18
C THR A 67 14.26 -1.36 5.22
N ALA A 68 13.59 -0.23 4.94
CA ALA A 68 12.42 -0.22 4.07
C ALA A 68 12.82 -0.53 2.62
N LEU A 69 12.46 -1.73 2.15
CA LEU A 69 12.63 -2.11 0.75
C LEU A 69 11.56 -1.38 -0.09
N LEU A 70 11.98 -0.28 -0.70
CA LEU A 70 11.16 0.52 -1.59
C LEU A 70 11.44 0.15 -3.06
N TYR A 71 10.37 0.09 -3.83
CA TYR A 71 10.38 -0.17 -5.26
C TYR A 71 9.60 0.93 -5.97
N THR A 72 10.00 1.30 -7.18
CA THR A 72 9.27 2.27 -8.00
C THR A 72 8.91 1.64 -9.33
N GLU A 73 7.67 1.84 -9.77
CA GLU A 73 7.19 1.33 -11.05
C GLU A 73 6.36 2.39 -11.78
N THR A 74 6.42 2.39 -13.11
CA THR A 74 5.57 3.27 -13.92
C THR A 74 4.34 2.50 -14.38
N ILE A 75 3.17 2.93 -13.90
CA ILE A 75 1.86 2.34 -14.24
C ILE A 75 1.00 3.46 -14.80
N ASN A 76 0.43 3.26 -15.99
CA ASN A 76 -0.43 4.24 -16.65
C ASN A 76 0.20 5.64 -16.71
N ASN A 77 1.49 5.72 -17.09
CA ASN A 77 2.29 6.95 -17.16
C ASN A 77 2.47 7.70 -15.82
N LYS A 78 2.18 7.06 -14.68
CA LYS A 78 2.46 7.58 -13.35
C LYS A 78 3.51 6.71 -12.67
N THR A 79 4.61 7.32 -12.23
CA THR A 79 5.60 6.63 -11.39
C THR A 79 5.07 6.56 -9.96
N LYS A 80 4.88 5.33 -9.47
CA LYS A 80 4.32 5.03 -8.15
C LYS A 80 5.40 4.38 -7.27
N ASN A 81 5.28 4.59 -5.97
CA ASN A 81 6.15 4.08 -4.92
C ASN A 81 5.48 2.88 -4.25
N PHE A 82 6.26 1.83 -4.06
CA PHE A 82 5.83 0.59 -3.45
C PHE A 82 6.73 0.25 -2.27
N VAL A 83 6.15 -0.36 -1.25
CA VAL A 83 6.90 -0.92 -0.12
C VAL A 83 6.70 -2.42 -0.06
N TYR A 84 7.78 -3.15 0.24
CA TYR A 84 7.66 -4.55 0.62
C TYR A 84 6.79 -4.69 1.87
N TYR A 85 5.80 -5.59 1.84
CA TYR A 85 4.74 -5.66 2.84
C TYR A 85 5.25 -5.75 4.29
N GLN A 86 6.41 -6.39 4.52
CA GLN A 86 6.98 -6.53 5.87
C GLN A 86 7.34 -5.19 6.51
N TYR A 87 7.55 -4.15 5.69
CA TYR A 87 7.81 -2.79 6.16
C TYR A 87 6.56 -1.89 6.13
N LEU A 88 5.42 -2.38 5.66
CA LEU A 88 4.20 -1.59 5.54
C LEU A 88 3.76 -1.03 6.90
N ASN A 89 3.76 -1.82 7.97
CA ASN A 89 3.40 -1.35 9.32
C ASN A 89 4.29 -0.21 9.80
N LEU A 90 5.60 -0.29 9.52
CA LEU A 90 6.54 0.76 9.87
C LEU A 90 6.25 2.05 9.08
N VAL A 91 5.96 1.92 7.79
CA VAL A 91 5.55 3.05 6.94
C VAL A 91 4.25 3.68 7.45
N LEU A 92 3.23 2.88 7.75
CA LEU A 92 1.95 3.34 8.26
C LEU A 92 2.09 4.02 9.64
N ALA A 93 2.99 3.54 10.50
CA ALA A 93 3.30 4.18 11.77
C ALA A 93 3.95 5.56 11.55
N LEU A 94 4.90 5.68 10.62
CA LEU A 94 5.50 6.98 10.26
C LEU A 94 4.43 7.95 9.73
N VAL A 95 3.54 7.48 8.87
CA VAL A 95 2.39 8.25 8.36
C VAL A 95 1.48 8.69 9.50
N HIS A 96 1.15 7.80 10.44
CA HIS A 96 0.34 8.14 11.61
C HIS A 96 0.99 9.27 12.43
N PHE A 97 2.29 9.18 12.71
CA PHE A 97 3.02 10.24 13.42
C PHE A 97 3.03 11.55 12.64
N TYR A 98 3.23 11.49 11.31
CA TYR A 98 3.18 12.66 10.44
C TYR A 98 1.81 13.34 10.50
N LEU A 99 0.72 12.58 10.36
CA LEU A 99 -0.64 13.11 10.41
C LEU A 99 -0.92 13.79 11.76
N ARG A 100 -0.60 13.12 12.87
CA ARG A 100 -0.77 13.69 14.22
C ARG A 100 0.01 14.97 14.41
N LYS A 101 1.29 15.01 13.98
CA LYS A 101 2.14 16.19 14.13
C LYS A 101 1.59 17.40 13.39
N ASN A 102 0.90 17.18 12.28
CA ASN A 102 0.30 18.23 11.46
C ASN A 102 -1.18 18.53 11.82
N GLY A 103 -1.73 17.91 12.86
CA GLY A 103 -3.12 18.12 13.28
C GLY A 103 -4.16 17.51 12.34
N ASN A 104 -3.78 16.53 11.51
CA ASN A 104 -4.69 15.85 10.59
C ASN A 104 -5.43 14.70 11.30
N ASP A 105 -6.65 14.41 10.85
CA ASP A 105 -7.43 13.27 11.32
C ASP A 105 -6.80 11.94 10.87
N THR A 106 -6.55 11.05 11.83
CA THR A 106 -5.97 9.72 11.60
C THR A 106 -7.02 8.64 11.35
N ASN A 107 -8.32 8.94 11.44
CA ASN A 107 -9.38 7.94 11.23
C ASN A 107 -9.32 7.34 9.82
N LYS A 108 -9.10 8.16 8.79
CA LYS A 108 -8.91 7.67 7.42
C LYS A 108 -7.74 6.69 7.28
N LEU A 109 -6.66 6.90 8.02
CA LEU A 109 -5.54 5.95 8.02
C LEU A 109 -5.94 4.63 8.67
N LYS A 110 -6.68 4.67 9.78
CA LYS A 110 -7.19 3.47 10.45
C LYS A 110 -8.11 2.68 9.53
N ASP A 111 -9.02 3.35 8.83
CA ASP A 111 -9.93 2.73 7.87
C ASP A 111 -9.14 2.09 6.71
N ALA A 112 -8.20 2.84 6.12
CA ALA A 112 -7.33 2.32 5.05
C ALA A 112 -6.54 1.07 5.47
N ILE A 113 -6.07 1.00 6.72
CA ILE A 113 -5.38 -0.18 7.26
C ILE A 113 -6.31 -1.38 7.35
N GLY A 114 -7.54 -1.17 7.84
CA GLY A 114 -8.55 -2.21 7.93
C GLY A 114 -8.92 -2.77 6.55
N ASP A 115 -9.15 -1.89 5.58
CA ASP A 115 -9.50 -2.26 4.21
C ASP A 115 -8.34 -2.90 3.45
N LEU A 116 -7.12 -2.39 3.63
CA LEU A 116 -5.90 -3.02 3.12
C LEU A 116 -5.73 -4.44 3.62
N TYR A 117 -5.88 -4.63 4.94
CA TYR A 117 -5.74 -5.94 5.55
C TYR A 117 -6.72 -6.94 4.95
N GLN A 118 -8.01 -6.59 4.94
CA GLN A 118 -9.06 -7.47 4.43
C GLN A 118 -8.84 -7.80 2.96
N ASN A 119 -8.61 -6.79 2.13
CA ASN A 119 -8.54 -7.01 0.69
C ASN A 119 -7.22 -7.66 0.23
N ILE A 120 -6.08 -7.33 0.85
CA ILE A 120 -4.82 -8.01 0.55
C ILE A 120 -4.92 -9.49 0.95
N ILE A 121 -5.47 -9.81 2.13
CA ILE A 121 -5.67 -11.19 2.54
C ILE A 121 -6.60 -11.91 1.57
N LEU A 122 -7.78 -11.36 1.29
CA LEU A 122 -8.78 -12.03 0.46
C LEU A 122 -8.33 -12.23 -1.00
N GLU A 123 -7.60 -11.26 -1.56
CA GLU A 123 -7.12 -11.33 -2.93
C GLU A 123 -5.91 -12.25 -3.04
N TRP A 124 -4.91 -12.12 -2.17
CA TRP A 124 -3.65 -12.86 -2.29
C TRP A 124 -3.69 -14.27 -1.68
N HIS A 125 -4.60 -14.56 -0.75
CA HIS A 125 -4.72 -15.91 -0.17
C HIS A 125 -5.06 -16.96 -1.24
N LYS A 126 -5.74 -16.54 -2.32
CA LYS A 126 -6.08 -17.41 -3.44
C LYS A 126 -4.86 -17.80 -4.29
N TYR A 127 -3.78 -17.02 -4.23
CA TYR A 127 -2.61 -17.17 -5.09
C TYR A 127 -1.38 -17.68 -4.34
N ASP A 128 -1.16 -17.23 -3.10
CA ASP A 128 -0.05 -17.67 -2.25
C ASP A 128 -0.49 -17.71 -0.77
N PRO A 129 -1.08 -18.82 -0.30
CA PRO A 129 -1.59 -18.96 1.06
C PRO A 129 -0.51 -18.84 2.14
N ASP A 130 0.73 -19.24 1.83
CA ASP A 130 1.85 -19.19 2.78
C ASP A 130 2.31 -17.74 2.99
N LEU A 131 2.40 -16.97 1.91
CA LEU A 131 2.63 -15.53 1.97
C LEU A 131 1.54 -14.81 2.79
N VAL A 132 0.27 -15.17 2.61
CA VAL A 132 -0.82 -14.55 3.37
C VAL A 132 -0.88 -15.00 4.83
N SER A 133 -0.53 -16.25 5.12
CA SER A 133 -0.41 -16.73 6.50
C SER A 133 0.65 -15.93 7.28
N SER A 134 1.72 -15.50 6.59
CA SER A 134 2.72 -14.60 7.18
C SER A 134 2.16 -13.19 7.45
N LEU A 135 1.20 -12.69 6.66
CA LEU A 135 0.52 -11.41 6.85
C LEU A 135 -0.43 -11.39 8.06
N GLY A 136 -1.06 -12.51 8.40
CA GLY A 136 -1.98 -12.60 9.54
C GLY A 136 -1.34 -12.30 10.91
N ILE A 137 -0.01 -12.40 11.01
CA ILE A 137 0.78 -12.00 12.19
C ILE A 137 0.96 -10.47 12.25
N PHE A 138 0.91 -9.77 11.12
CA PHE A 138 1.21 -8.33 11.04
C PHE A 138 0.07 -7.40 11.46
N PHE A 139 -1.18 -7.84 11.41
CA PHE A 139 -2.35 -6.98 11.67
C PHE A 139 -3.17 -7.41 12.89
N ARG A 140 -2.66 -8.34 13.70
CA ARG A 140 -3.13 -8.59 15.07
C ARG A 140 -2.55 -7.56 16.02
#